data_AF-A0A1K1LQ22-F1
#
_entry.id   AF-A0A1K1LQ22-F1
#
_cell.length_a   1.000
_cell.length_b   1.000
_cell.length_c   1.000
_cell.angle_alpha   90.00
_cell.angle_beta   90.00
_cell.angle_gamma   90.00
#
_symmetry.space_group_name_H-M   'P 1'
#
loop_
_entity.id
_entity.type
_entity.pdbx_description
1 polymer ?
#
loop_
_entity_poly.entity_id
_entity_poly.type
_entity_poly.pdbx_seq_one_letter_code
_entity_poly.pdbx_strand_id
1 'polypeptide(L)'
;MQGMRTLHHLTEQLGDEGLARLRGLLLVRLVQAGGGSGNDGLLHLFLLPSEPLGTRFVLYETAQTHNFNKPPRKSIAAATKALRAAGGDPRHLRGGDRRWATVDPEARALYLGSGWRFASPNPRVLTTTMARLVDTTALYVTVGVDGEPLIAQVSKPYLLGDGRQRSDTVAAVAAGEGGPFELIDTLVQLLR
;
A
#
# COMPACT_ATOMS: atom_id res chain seq x y z
N MET A 1 7.45 -17.90 -14.32
CA MET A 1 7.52 -16.72 -13.44
C MET A 1 7.36 -17.23 -12.02
N GLN A 2 8.35 -17.00 -11.15
CA GLN A 2 8.17 -17.26 -9.71
C GLN A 2 7.27 -16.14 -9.20
N GLY A 3 6.10 -16.47 -8.64
CA GLY A 3 5.18 -15.48 -8.09
C GLY A 3 5.85 -14.72 -6.95
N MET A 4 5.48 -13.45 -6.73
CA MET A 4 5.98 -12.72 -5.58
C MET A 4 5.56 -13.42 -4.29
N ARG A 5 6.43 -13.41 -3.28
CA ARG A 5 6.07 -13.94 -1.97
C ARG A 5 5.08 -12.97 -1.34
N THR A 6 3.83 -13.38 -1.24
CA THR A 6 2.77 -12.57 -0.65
C THR A 6 2.60 -12.88 0.82
N LEU A 7 1.92 -11.98 1.54
CA LEU A 7 1.46 -12.23 2.90
C LEU A 7 0.57 -13.48 3.02
N HIS A 8 0.10 -14.10 1.92
CA HIS A 8 -0.83 -15.22 2.02
C HIS A 8 -0.31 -16.35 2.93
N HIS A 9 1.00 -16.64 2.84
CA HIS A 9 1.69 -17.60 3.71
C HIS A 9 1.83 -17.14 5.18
N LEU A 10 1.80 -15.84 5.45
CA LEU A 10 1.81 -15.30 6.81
C LEU A 10 0.40 -15.10 7.40
N THR A 11 -0.64 -14.98 6.59
CA THR A 11 -2.03 -14.79 7.06
C THR A 11 -2.44 -15.88 8.04
N GLU A 12 -2.11 -17.13 7.74
CA GLU A 12 -2.39 -18.29 8.59
C GLU A 12 -1.55 -18.27 9.87
N GLN A 13 -0.29 -17.82 9.78
CA GLN A 13 0.64 -17.79 10.91
C GLN A 13 0.35 -16.64 11.89
N LEU A 14 -0.11 -15.49 11.38
CA LEU A 14 -0.40 -14.30 12.17
C LEU A 14 -1.73 -14.38 12.92
N GLY A 15 -2.70 -15.12 12.38
CA GLY A 15 -4.07 -15.13 12.86
C GLY A 15 -4.74 -13.74 12.80
N ASP A 16 -5.99 -13.66 13.28
CA ASP A 16 -6.79 -12.44 13.21
C ASP A 16 -6.17 -11.25 13.96
N GLU A 17 -5.56 -11.53 15.12
CA GLU A 17 -4.94 -10.48 15.93
C GLU A 17 -3.66 -9.96 15.29
N GLY A 18 -2.78 -10.85 14.80
CA GLY A 18 -1.57 -10.44 14.10
C GLY A 18 -1.86 -9.62 12.85
N LEU A 19 -2.91 -9.98 12.10
CA LEU A 19 -3.38 -9.19 10.96
C LEU A 19 -3.94 -7.83 11.38
N ALA A 20 -4.69 -7.76 12.47
CA ALA A 20 -5.18 -6.48 12.99
C ALA A 20 -4.01 -5.56 13.43
N ARG A 21 -2.96 -6.12 14.07
CA ARG A 21 -1.73 -5.38 14.39
C ARG A 21 -1.00 -4.91 13.15
N LEU A 22 -0.85 -5.76 12.14
CA LEU A 22 -0.23 -5.38 10.87
C LEU A 22 -0.98 -4.22 10.19
N ARG A 23 -2.31 -4.26 10.14
CA ARG A 23 -3.13 -3.17 9.59
C ARG A 23 -2.92 -1.85 10.34
N GLY A 24 -2.80 -1.90 11.68
CA GLY A 24 -2.52 -0.71 12.48
C GLY A 24 -1.11 -0.14 12.24
N LEU A 25 -0.10 -1.01 12.18
CA LEU A 25 1.27 -0.60 11.84
C LEU A 25 1.35 0.01 10.43
N LEU A 26 0.65 -0.58 9.46
CA LEU A 26 0.53 -0.03 8.12
C LEU A 26 -0.11 1.35 8.13
N LEU A 27 -1.18 1.54 8.88
CA LEU A 27 -1.86 2.82 9.00
C LEU A 27 -0.91 3.90 9.52
N VAL A 28 -0.21 3.63 10.62
CA VAL A 28 0.80 4.56 11.18
C VAL A 28 1.88 4.88 10.15
N ARG A 29 2.36 3.86 9.43
CA ARG A 29 3.39 4.06 8.41
C ARG A 29 2.92 4.94 7.26
N LEU A 30 1.69 4.76 6.80
CA LEU A 30 1.10 5.56 5.72
C LEU A 30 0.90 7.02 6.14
N VAL A 31 0.51 7.27 7.39
CA VAL A 31 0.41 8.63 7.94
C VAL A 31 1.79 9.30 7.95
N GLN A 32 2.80 8.62 8.50
CA GLN A 32 4.17 9.14 8.55
C GLN A 32 4.77 9.39 7.16
N ALA A 33 4.54 8.48 6.21
CA ALA A 33 5.02 8.63 4.84
C ALA A 33 4.30 9.76 4.10
N GLY A 34 3.03 10.02 4.43
CA GLY A 34 2.25 11.10 3.85
C GLY A 34 2.68 12.49 4.29
N GLY A 35 3.40 12.62 5.42
CA GLY A 35 4.05 13.86 5.85
C GLY A 35 5.26 14.29 5.01
N GLY A 36 5.77 13.41 4.14
CA GLY A 36 6.92 13.69 3.27
C GLY A 36 6.52 14.23 1.88
N SER A 37 7.33 15.11 1.31
CA SER A 37 7.10 15.63 -0.05
C SER A 37 7.45 14.60 -1.13
N GLY A 38 6.66 14.57 -2.22
CA GLY A 38 7.09 14.01 -3.51
C GLY A 38 6.72 12.56 -3.85
N ASN A 39 5.73 11.94 -3.19
CA ASN A 39 5.36 10.54 -3.44
C ASN A 39 3.99 10.35 -4.15
N ASP A 40 3.55 11.33 -4.95
CA ASP A 40 2.32 11.19 -5.73
C ASP A 40 2.50 10.13 -6.82
N GLY A 41 1.67 9.10 -6.79
CA GLY A 41 1.81 7.97 -7.70
C GLY A 41 1.29 6.67 -7.13
N LEU A 42 1.51 5.62 -7.91
CA LEU A 42 1.14 4.26 -7.56
C LEU A 42 2.17 3.71 -6.57
N LEU A 43 1.67 3.15 -5.47
CA LEU A 43 2.44 2.63 -4.36
C LEU A 43 2.35 1.11 -4.33
N HIS A 44 3.43 0.47 -3.90
CA HIS A 44 3.46 -0.95 -3.59
C HIS A 44 4.04 -1.13 -2.19
N LEU A 45 3.35 -1.89 -1.34
CA LEU A 45 3.62 -2.03 0.08
C LEU A 45 4.28 -3.37 0.38
N PHE A 46 5.32 -3.34 1.21
CA PHE A 46 6.15 -4.50 1.54
C PHE A 46 6.38 -4.62 3.05
N LEU A 47 6.42 -5.87 3.54
CA LEU A 47 6.81 -6.25 4.89
C LEU A 47 8.10 -7.05 4.82
N LEU A 48 9.21 -6.47 5.27
CA LEU A 48 10.43 -7.23 5.50
C LEU A 48 10.28 -7.94 6.86
N PRO A 49 10.18 -9.29 6.88
CA PRO A 49 10.17 -10.04 8.12
C PRO A 49 11.45 -9.80 8.92
N SER A 50 11.35 -9.86 10.24
CA SER A 50 12.54 -9.84 11.07
C SER A 50 13.40 -11.07 10.80
N GLU A 51 14.71 -10.91 10.89
CA GLU A 51 15.62 -12.05 10.88
C GLU A 51 15.36 -12.95 12.10
N PRO A 52 15.80 -14.22 12.12
CA PRO A 52 15.51 -15.17 13.20
C PRO A 52 15.89 -14.68 14.61
N LEU A 53 16.78 -13.69 14.72
CA LEU A 53 17.20 -13.06 15.98
C LEU A 53 16.73 -11.60 16.13
N GLY A 54 16.02 -11.09 15.13
CA GLY A 54 15.46 -9.74 15.12
C GLY A 54 14.03 -9.73 15.65
N THR A 55 13.68 -8.70 16.42
CA THR A 55 12.32 -8.50 16.95
C THR A 55 11.52 -7.47 16.15
N ARG A 56 12.09 -6.92 15.08
CA ARG A 56 11.52 -5.79 14.34
C ARG A 56 11.31 -6.12 12.87
N PHE A 57 10.05 -6.07 12.46
CA PHE A 57 9.65 -6.04 11.05
C PHE A 57 9.88 -4.63 10.49
N VAL A 58 10.13 -4.52 9.19
CA VAL A 58 10.21 -3.23 8.51
C VAL A 58 9.13 -3.12 7.45
N LEU A 59 8.36 -2.05 7.51
CA LEU A 59 7.37 -1.68 6.49
C LEU A 59 7.98 -0.62 5.58
N TYR A 60 8.06 -0.93 4.28
CA TYR A 60 8.45 0.03 3.27
C TYR A 60 7.49 0.04 2.09
N GLU A 61 7.59 1.09 1.31
CA GLU A 61 6.83 1.27 0.08
C GLU A 61 7.79 1.57 -1.07
N THR A 62 7.36 1.20 -2.27
CA THR A 62 7.98 1.68 -3.51
C THR A 62 6.95 2.47 -4.27
N ALA A 63 7.27 3.71 -4.62
CA ALA A 63 6.43 4.54 -5.46
C ALA A 63 6.85 4.44 -6.93
N GLN A 64 5.89 4.52 -7.83
CA GLN A 64 6.12 4.79 -9.24
C GLN A 64 5.25 5.97 -9.67
N THR A 65 5.85 6.90 -10.41
CA THR A 65 5.09 8.00 -11.01
C THR A 65 4.11 7.42 -12.01
N HIS A 66 2.84 7.79 -11.88
CA HIS A 66 1.79 7.29 -12.75
C HIS A 66 0.90 8.46 -13.18
N ASN A 67 0.64 8.56 -14.48
CA ASN A 67 -0.20 9.62 -15.03
C ASN A 67 -1.66 9.15 -15.09
N PHE A 68 -2.43 9.56 -14.09
CA PHE A 68 -3.85 9.21 -13.95
C PHE A 68 -4.80 10.07 -14.79
N ASN A 69 -4.30 11.06 -15.55
CA ASN A 69 -5.13 11.79 -16.53
C ASN A 69 -5.49 10.93 -17.75
N LYS A 70 -4.97 9.70 -17.82
CA LYS A 70 -5.34 8.72 -18.85
C LYS A 70 -6.62 7.99 -18.46
N PRO A 71 -7.45 7.59 -19.44
CA PRO A 71 -8.61 6.75 -19.18
C PRO A 71 -8.26 5.48 -18.37
N PRO A 72 -9.09 5.04 -17.40
CA PRO A 72 -8.75 3.96 -16.47
C PRO A 72 -8.20 2.70 -17.14
N ARG A 73 -8.84 2.23 -18.22
CA ARG A 73 -8.39 1.06 -18.99
C ARG A 73 -6.97 1.20 -19.54
N LYS A 74 -6.60 2.39 -20.02
CA LYS A 74 -5.25 2.66 -20.54
C LYS A 74 -4.23 2.72 -19.41
N SER A 75 -4.61 3.27 -18.26
CA SER A 75 -3.79 3.31 -17.04
C SER A 75 -3.49 1.90 -16.52
N ILE A 76 -4.53 1.05 -16.45
CA ILE A 76 -4.42 -0.38 -16.08
C ILE A 76 -3.50 -1.12 -17.05
N ALA A 77 -3.76 -1.04 -18.35
CA ALA A 77 -2.94 -1.72 -19.35
C ALA A 77 -1.46 -1.28 -19.29
N ALA A 78 -1.20 0.01 -19.08
CA ALA A 78 0.15 0.53 -18.93
C ALA A 78 0.85 0.03 -17.66
N ALA A 79 0.17 0.07 -16.51
CA ALA A 79 0.72 -0.40 -15.24
C ALA A 79 1.01 -1.91 -15.28
N THR A 80 0.08 -2.72 -15.78
CA THR A 80 0.26 -4.17 -15.96
C THR A 80 1.41 -4.48 -16.92
N LYS A 81 1.51 -3.77 -18.04
CA LYS A 81 2.61 -3.95 -19.00
C LYS A 81 3.97 -3.62 -18.36
N ALA A 82 4.07 -2.51 -17.65
CA ALA A 82 5.30 -2.10 -16.97
C ALA A 82 5.73 -3.15 -15.93
N LEU A 83 4.77 -3.66 -15.14
CA LEU A 83 5.04 -4.66 -14.13
C LEU A 83 5.47 -6.01 -14.72
N ARG A 84 4.83 -6.45 -15.82
CA ARG A 84 5.29 -7.65 -16.55
C ARG A 84 6.70 -7.49 -17.09
N ALA A 85 7.05 -6.30 -17.62
CA ALA A 85 8.40 -6.00 -18.07
C ALA A 85 9.42 -5.98 -16.93
N ALA A 86 8.98 -5.68 -15.69
CA ALA A 86 9.78 -5.76 -14.47
C ALA A 86 9.84 -7.18 -13.87
N GLY A 87 9.42 -8.21 -14.61
CA GLY A 87 9.41 -9.59 -14.13
C GLY A 87 8.35 -9.89 -13.07
N GLY A 88 7.37 -9.01 -12.91
CA GLY A 88 6.34 -9.14 -11.87
C GLY A 88 6.76 -8.60 -10.50
N ASP A 89 7.84 -7.82 -10.40
CA ASP A 89 8.28 -7.20 -9.16
C ASP A 89 8.28 -5.67 -9.25
N PRO A 90 7.42 -4.96 -8.49
CA PRO A 90 7.37 -3.50 -8.51
C PRO A 90 8.70 -2.81 -8.16
N ARG A 91 9.58 -3.48 -7.41
CA ARG A 91 10.92 -2.97 -7.05
C ARG A 91 11.83 -2.79 -8.26
N HIS A 92 11.55 -3.50 -9.34
CA HIS A 92 12.33 -3.45 -10.58
C HIS A 92 11.73 -2.55 -11.66
N LEU A 93 10.63 -1.84 -11.37
CA LEU A 93 10.04 -0.89 -12.32
C LEU A 93 11.04 0.19 -12.74
N ARG A 94 11.08 0.48 -14.04
CA ARG A 94 11.94 1.53 -14.60
C ARG A 94 11.46 2.89 -14.10
N GLY A 95 12.36 3.65 -13.46
CA GLY A 95 12.03 4.94 -12.86
C GLY A 95 11.18 4.85 -11.57
N GLY A 96 10.95 3.64 -11.06
CA GLY A 96 10.38 3.46 -9.72
C GLY A 96 11.39 3.79 -8.62
N ASP A 97 10.88 4.02 -7.41
CA ASP A 97 11.67 4.26 -6.21
C ASP A 97 12.71 3.14 -6.00
N ARG A 98 13.95 3.53 -5.67
CA ARG A 98 15.08 2.63 -5.39
C ARG A 98 15.54 2.65 -3.94
N ARG A 99 14.95 3.51 -3.09
CA ARG A 99 15.26 3.59 -1.66
C ARG A 99 14.99 2.28 -0.92
N TRP A 100 14.11 1.42 -1.44
CA TRP A 100 13.89 0.08 -0.88
C TRP A 100 15.17 -0.76 -0.83
N ALA A 101 16.12 -0.57 -1.76
CA ALA A 101 17.31 -1.41 -1.84
C ALA A 101 18.27 -1.20 -0.66
N THR A 102 18.16 -0.08 0.07
CA THR A 102 18.92 0.13 1.31
C THR A 102 18.28 -0.58 2.50
N VAL A 103 16.97 -0.86 2.43
CA VAL A 103 16.18 -1.51 3.49
C VAL A 103 16.12 -3.02 3.27
N ASP A 104 15.98 -3.45 2.03
CA ASP A 104 15.78 -4.84 1.61
C ASP A 104 16.68 -5.15 0.39
N PRO A 105 18.01 -5.17 0.55
CA PRO A 105 18.96 -5.35 -0.56
C PRO A 105 18.83 -6.71 -1.25
N GLU A 106 18.34 -7.71 -0.52
CA GLU A 106 18.16 -9.08 -1.00
C GLU A 106 16.73 -9.35 -1.50
N ALA A 107 15.88 -8.31 -1.54
CA ALA A 107 14.52 -8.40 -2.06
C ALA A 107 13.65 -9.48 -1.35
N ARG A 108 13.87 -9.71 -0.05
CA ARG A 108 13.23 -10.74 0.78
C ARG A 108 11.84 -10.36 1.29
N ALA A 109 11.47 -9.09 1.22
CA ALA A 109 10.21 -8.63 1.77
C ALA A 109 9.00 -9.25 1.09
N LEU A 110 7.94 -9.38 1.88
CA LEU A 110 6.66 -9.92 1.47
C LEU A 110 5.76 -8.81 0.96
N TYR A 111 5.07 -9.10 -0.13
CA TYR A 111 4.10 -8.18 -0.70
C TYR A 111 2.84 -8.09 0.14
N LEU A 112 2.44 -6.85 0.44
CA LEU A 112 1.26 -6.55 1.24
C LEU A 112 0.10 -6.02 0.42
N GLY A 113 0.36 -5.29 -0.66
CA GLY A 113 -0.70 -4.64 -1.42
C GLY A 113 -0.20 -3.49 -2.29
N SER A 114 -1.14 -2.89 -3.02
CA SER A 114 -0.91 -1.69 -3.81
C SER A 114 -1.81 -0.56 -3.32
N GLY A 115 -1.38 0.67 -3.59
CA GLY A 115 -2.19 1.84 -3.29
C GLY A 115 -1.88 2.99 -4.22
N TRP A 116 -2.56 4.09 -4.02
CA TRP A 116 -2.36 5.32 -4.75
C TRP A 116 -2.27 6.46 -3.76
N ARG A 117 -1.24 7.28 -3.91
CA ARG A 117 -1.08 8.53 -3.18
C ARG A 117 -1.19 9.72 -4.12
N PHE A 118 -1.91 10.74 -3.71
CA PHE A 118 -2.15 11.93 -4.49
C PHE A 118 -2.31 13.16 -3.59
N ALA A 119 -1.81 14.30 -4.06
CA ALA A 119 -2.12 15.58 -3.48
C ALA A 119 -3.60 15.94 -3.67
N SER A 120 -4.16 16.64 -2.69
CA SER A 120 -5.52 17.17 -2.74
C SER A 120 -5.48 18.64 -3.18
N PRO A 121 -6.49 19.14 -3.93
CA PRO A 121 -6.63 20.56 -4.19
C PRO A 121 -7.01 21.37 -2.94
N ASN A 122 -7.39 20.72 -1.84
CA ASN A 122 -7.68 21.40 -0.58
C ASN A 122 -6.37 21.82 0.11
N PRO A 123 -6.16 23.12 0.39
CA PRO A 123 -4.90 23.62 0.97
C PRO A 123 -4.61 23.12 2.39
N ARG A 124 -5.59 22.51 3.07
CA ARG A 124 -5.40 21.88 4.40
C ARG A 124 -4.92 20.44 4.32
N VAL A 125 -4.99 19.82 3.14
CA VAL A 125 -4.66 18.42 2.92
C VAL A 125 -3.32 18.33 2.22
N LEU A 126 -2.37 17.65 2.84
CA LEU A 126 -1.07 17.37 2.24
C LEU A 126 -1.19 16.24 1.22
N THR A 127 -1.78 15.12 1.63
CA THR A 127 -1.94 13.96 0.75
C THR A 127 -3.08 13.06 1.17
N THR A 128 -3.63 12.34 0.21
CA THR A 128 -4.52 11.21 0.45
C THR A 128 -3.89 9.95 -0.13
N THR A 129 -3.87 8.89 0.65
CA THR A 129 -3.48 7.54 0.24
C THR A 129 -4.68 6.60 0.32
N MET A 130 -4.97 5.89 -0.76
CA MET A 130 -5.91 4.78 -0.78
C MET A 130 -5.18 3.48 -1.15
N ALA A 131 -5.47 2.36 -0.51
CA ALA A 131 -4.77 1.11 -0.78
C ALA A 131 -5.67 -0.11 -0.63
N ARG A 132 -5.30 -1.19 -1.33
CA ARG A 132 -5.83 -2.53 -1.14
C ARG A 132 -4.70 -3.46 -0.74
N LEU A 133 -4.91 -4.20 0.33
CA LEU A 133 -4.03 -5.27 0.76
C LEU A 133 -4.40 -6.60 0.11
N VAL A 134 -3.43 -7.52 0.03
CA VAL A 134 -3.63 -8.89 -0.50
C VAL A 134 -4.70 -9.68 0.26
N ASP A 135 -4.96 -9.31 1.52
CA ASP A 135 -6.01 -9.89 2.36
C ASP A 135 -7.37 -9.21 2.17
N THR A 136 -7.54 -8.41 1.11
CA THR A 136 -8.73 -7.62 0.74
C THR A 136 -9.04 -6.40 1.60
N THR A 137 -8.23 -6.09 2.62
CA THR A 137 -8.39 -4.85 3.41
C THR A 137 -8.24 -3.61 2.53
N ALA A 138 -9.23 -2.72 2.56
CA ALA A 138 -9.09 -1.36 2.04
C ALA A 138 -8.59 -0.41 3.13
N LEU A 139 -7.70 0.49 2.73
CA LEU A 139 -7.17 1.58 3.55
C LEU A 139 -7.47 2.90 2.85
N TYR A 140 -7.83 3.92 3.63
CA TYR A 140 -7.96 5.29 3.15
C TYR A 140 -7.47 6.26 4.22
N VAL A 141 -6.43 7.02 3.89
CA VAL A 141 -5.73 7.90 4.82
C VAL A 141 -5.59 9.27 4.20
N THR A 142 -6.02 10.31 4.88
CA THR A 142 -5.78 11.70 4.52
C THR A 142 -4.92 12.34 5.59
N VAL A 143 -3.79 12.92 5.20
CA VAL A 143 -2.85 13.60 6.08
C VAL A 143 -2.93 15.11 5.83
N GLY A 144 -3.00 15.89 6.90
CA GLY A 144 -3.01 17.35 6.88
C GLY A 144 -1.64 17.94 6.61
N VAL A 145 -1.59 19.24 6.32
CA VAL A 145 -0.33 19.98 6.13
C VAL A 145 0.51 20.10 7.40
N ASP A 146 -0.09 19.86 8.56
CA ASP A 146 0.57 19.72 9.86
C ASP A 146 1.20 18.32 10.08
N GLY A 147 0.99 17.38 9.15
CA GLY A 147 1.46 16.00 9.26
C GLY A 147 0.53 15.09 10.05
N GLU A 148 -0.59 15.60 10.55
CA GLU A 148 -1.55 14.84 11.35
C GLU A 148 -2.61 14.15 10.48
N PRO A 149 -3.12 12.96 10.88
CA PRO A 149 -4.17 12.30 10.13
C PRO A 149 -5.50 13.05 10.29
N LEU A 150 -6.03 13.55 9.17
CA LEU A 150 -7.37 14.13 9.10
C LEU A 150 -8.45 13.06 8.95
N ILE A 151 -8.14 11.99 8.22
CA ILE A 151 -9.00 10.83 8.02
C ILE A 151 -8.12 9.58 8.04
N ALA A 152 -8.56 8.55 8.75
CA ALA A 152 -7.96 7.23 8.75
C ALA A 152 -9.07 6.18 8.79
N GLN A 153 -9.27 5.45 7.70
CA GLN A 153 -10.32 4.43 7.58
C GLN A 153 -9.70 3.11 7.14
N VAL A 154 -10.16 2.03 7.78
CA VAL A 154 -9.73 0.65 7.48
C VAL A 154 -10.96 -0.24 7.40
N SER A 155 -11.11 -0.98 6.30
CA SER A 155 -12.32 -1.80 6.06
C SER A 155 -12.39 -3.08 6.90
N LYS A 156 -11.34 -3.39 7.67
CA LYS A 156 -11.25 -4.54 8.57
C LYS A 156 -10.73 -4.08 9.93
N PRO A 157 -11.01 -4.82 11.03
CA PRO A 157 -10.50 -4.45 12.34
C PRO A 157 -8.97 -4.34 12.36
N TYR A 158 -8.48 -3.34 13.08
CA TYR A 158 -7.06 -3.05 13.25
C TYR A 158 -6.74 -2.74 14.73
N LEU A 159 -5.47 -2.81 15.10
CA LEU A 159 -4.98 -2.57 16.46
C LEU A 159 -3.99 -1.41 16.46
N LEU A 160 -4.26 -0.39 17.26
CA LEU A 160 -3.32 0.70 17.56
C LEU A 160 -3.14 0.79 19.07
N GLY A 161 -1.89 0.74 19.54
CA GLY A 161 -1.60 0.59 20.97
C GLY A 161 -2.29 -0.65 21.53
N ASP A 162 -2.98 -0.49 22.66
CA ASP A 162 -3.61 -1.58 23.39
C ASP A 162 -5.08 -1.83 22.98
N GLY A 163 -5.62 -1.03 22.04
CA GLY A 163 -7.05 -1.02 21.70
C GLY A 163 -7.36 -1.51 20.29
N ARG A 164 -8.27 -2.49 20.16
CA ARG A 164 -8.82 -2.92 18.86
C ARG A 164 -9.82 -1.87 18.39
N GLN A 165 -9.54 -1.30 17.23
CA GLN A 165 -10.41 -0.33 16.59
C GLN A 165 -11.43 -1.04 15.70
N ARG A 166 -12.62 -0.45 15.59
CA ARG A 166 -13.68 -0.96 14.71
C ARG A 166 -13.29 -0.73 13.25
N SER A 167 -13.81 -1.58 12.35
CA SER A 167 -13.70 -1.34 10.92
C SER A 167 -14.60 -0.17 10.53
N ASP A 168 -14.08 0.69 9.66
CA ASP A 168 -14.84 1.81 9.09
C ASP A 168 -15.34 1.47 7.70
N THR A 169 -16.47 2.04 7.32
CA THR A 169 -16.84 2.11 5.90
C THR A 169 -15.81 3.01 5.22
N VAL A 170 -14.88 2.39 4.50
CA VAL A 170 -13.93 3.13 3.68
C VAL A 170 -14.73 3.80 2.56
N ALA A 171 -14.73 5.13 2.51
CA ALA A 171 -15.56 5.93 1.61
C ALA A 171 -15.49 5.50 0.13
N ALA A 172 -14.40 4.83 -0.25
CA ALA A 172 -14.18 4.33 -1.60
C ALA A 172 -14.71 2.92 -1.90
N VAL A 173 -15.15 2.15 -0.90
CA VAL A 173 -15.88 0.88 -1.13
C VAL A 173 -17.26 1.15 -1.78
N ALA A 174 -17.76 2.39 -1.69
CA ALA A 174 -19.06 2.79 -2.23
C ALA A 174 -19.01 3.37 -3.66
N ALA A 175 -17.83 3.57 -4.26
CA ALA A 175 -17.72 4.30 -5.53
C ALA A 175 -17.39 3.38 -6.72
N GLY A 176 -18.38 2.58 -7.16
CA GLY A 176 -18.63 2.15 -8.54
C GLY A 176 -17.53 1.43 -9.35
N GLU A 177 -17.97 0.76 -10.42
CA GLU A 177 -17.07 0.28 -11.48
C GLU A 177 -16.32 1.48 -12.12
N GLY A 178 -15.01 1.36 -12.39
CA GLY A 178 -14.24 2.41 -13.09
C GLY A 178 -13.37 3.33 -12.21
N GLY A 179 -13.39 3.16 -10.88
CA GLY A 179 -12.64 4.01 -9.95
C GLY A 179 -11.15 3.64 -9.78
N PRO A 180 -10.37 4.45 -9.03
CA PRO A 180 -8.94 4.18 -8.76
C PRO A 180 -8.68 2.82 -8.09
N PHE A 181 -9.68 2.28 -7.38
CA PHE A 181 -9.62 0.94 -6.82
C PHE A 181 -9.59 -0.16 -7.87
N GLU A 182 -10.16 0.03 -9.06
CA GLU A 182 -10.10 -1.00 -10.12
C GLU A 182 -8.65 -1.27 -10.55
N LEU A 183 -7.84 -0.21 -10.70
CA LEU A 183 -6.41 -0.34 -10.97
C LEU A 183 -5.67 -1.01 -9.81
N ILE A 184 -5.91 -0.54 -8.59
CA ILE A 184 -5.27 -1.09 -7.39
C ILE A 184 -5.60 -2.57 -7.24
N ASP A 185 -6.87 -2.94 -7.36
CA ASP A 185 -7.36 -4.31 -7.24
C ASP A 185 -6.79 -5.19 -8.36
N THR A 186 -6.70 -4.68 -9.61
CA THR A 186 -6.05 -5.38 -10.73
C THR A 186 -4.58 -5.70 -10.42
N LEU A 187 -3.84 -4.74 -9.86
CA LEU A 187 -2.43 -4.92 -9.52
C LEU A 187 -2.24 -5.88 -8.34
N VAL A 188 -3.10 -5.79 -7.32
CA VAL A 188 -3.10 -6.74 -6.20
C VAL A 188 -3.38 -8.14 -6.68
N GLN A 189 -4.35 -8.34 -7.58
CA GLN A 189 -4.65 -9.66 -8.15
C GLN A 189 -3.51 -10.20 -9.01
N LEU A 190 -2.86 -9.35 -9.81
CA LEU A 190 -1.74 -9.76 -10.66
C LEU A 190 -0.48 -10.16 -9.87
N LEU A 191 -0.27 -9.54 -8.72
CA LEU A 191 0.89 -9.75 -7.84
C LEU A 191 0.64 -10.76 -6.72
N ARG A 192 -0.61 -11.23 -6.60
CA ARG A 192 -0.98 -12.25 -5.64
C ARG A 192 -0.46 -13.62 -6.07
#